data_AF-A0A1I2PNY3-F1
#
_entry.id   AF-A0A1I2PNY3-F1
#
_cell.length_a   1.000
_cell.length_b   1.000
_cell.length_c   1.000
_cell.angle_alpha   90.00
_cell.angle_beta   90.00
_cell.angle_gamma   90.00
#
_symmetry.space_group_name_H-M   'P 1'
#
loop_
_entity.id
_entity.type
_entity.pdbx_description
1 polymer ?
#
loop_
_entity_poly.entity_id
_entity_poly.type
_entity_poly.pdbx_seq_one_letter_code
_entity_poly.pdbx_strand_id
1 'polypeptide(L)'
;MIYYLAGLKGIPDHLYEAAAIDGATGWRRFWYITFPLLKPTHFYVAVVTTIGSFQVFDSAFLLTDGGPNYATTTIVYYMYQTGFQFLQLGYASVLAYLLFMIILSVSLIQRKFLGREISFY
;
A
#
# COMPACT_ATOMS: atom_id res chain seq x y z
N MET A 1 -7.19 5.95 5.19
CA MET A 1 -8.52 6.10 5.81
C MET A 1 -9.62 6.35 4.77
N ILE A 2 -9.50 7.37 3.90
CA ILE A 2 -10.54 7.75 2.93
C ILE A 2 -10.91 6.61 1.96
N TYR A 3 -9.93 5.82 1.50
CA TYR A 3 -10.20 4.67 0.61
C TYR A 3 -11.16 3.64 1.20
N TYR A 4 -11.02 3.33 2.50
CA TYR A 4 -11.92 2.42 3.19
C TYR A 4 -13.33 2.98 3.34
N LEU A 5 -13.46 4.29 3.59
CA LEU A 5 -14.77 4.93 3.65
C LEU A 5 -15.49 4.87 2.29
N ALA A 6 -14.76 5.12 1.19
CA ALA A 6 -15.30 5.00 -0.15
C ALA A 6 -15.71 3.55 -0.47
N GLY A 7 -14.87 2.57 -0.11
CA GLY A 7 -15.18 1.14 -0.28
C GLY A 7 -16.42 0.71 0.51
N LEU A 8 -16.56 1.16 1.76
CA LEU A 8 -17.71 0.87 2.61
C LEU A 8 -19.01 1.45 2.04
N LYS A 9 -18.97 2.69 1.54
CA LYS A 9 -20.13 3.31 0.85
C LYS A 9 -20.54 2.59 -0.44
N GLY A 10 -19.63 1.81 -1.03
CA GLY A 10 -19.91 1.00 -2.21
C GLY A 10 -20.63 -0.32 -1.91
N ILE A 11 -20.71 -0.74 -0.63
CA ILE A 11 -21.42 -1.97 -0.25
C ILE A 11 -22.92 -1.68 -0.17
N PRO A 12 -23.77 -2.37 -0.94
CA PRO A 12 -25.21 -2.16 -0.88
C PRO A 12 -25.82 -2.52 0.48
N ASP A 13 -26.69 -1.67 1.01
CA ASP A 13 -27.31 -1.83 2.33
C ASP A 13 -28.17 -3.11 2.44
N HIS A 14 -28.80 -3.55 1.34
CA HIS A 14 -29.65 -4.74 1.33
C HIS A 14 -28.91 -6.03 1.74
N LEU A 15 -27.58 -6.11 1.56
CA LEU A 15 -26.79 -7.24 2.02
C LEU A 15 -26.74 -7.30 3.56
N TYR A 16 -26.70 -6.15 4.22
CA TYR A 16 -26.72 -6.06 5.68
C TYR A 16 -28.13 -6.32 6.24
N GLU A 17 -29.17 -5.92 5.53
CA GLU A 17 -30.57 -6.21 5.88
C GLU A 17 -30.87 -7.71 5.77
N ALA A 18 -30.50 -8.35 4.65
CA ALA A 18 -30.63 -9.79 4.48
C ALA A 18 -29.91 -10.57 5.57
N ALA A 19 -28.67 -10.18 5.89
CA ALA A 19 -27.92 -10.78 6.98
C ALA A 19 -28.55 -10.57 8.36
N ALA A 20 -29.33 -9.49 8.55
CA ALA A 20 -30.09 -9.27 9.77
C ALA A 20 -31.26 -10.25 9.90
N ILE A 21 -31.95 -10.51 8.79
CA ILE A 21 -33.04 -11.50 8.70
C ILE A 21 -32.50 -12.91 9.01
N ASP A 22 -31.30 -13.24 8.50
CA ASP A 22 -30.60 -14.50 8.76
C ASP A 22 -29.98 -14.60 10.16
N GLY A 23 -30.18 -13.60 11.03
CA GLY A 23 -29.68 -13.60 12.41
C GLY A 23 -28.17 -13.38 12.55
N ALA A 24 -27.48 -12.92 11.51
CA ALA A 24 -26.08 -12.53 11.62
C ALA A 24 -25.96 -11.21 12.41
N THR A 25 -25.05 -11.18 13.39
CA THR A 25 -24.80 -10.01 14.25
C THR A 25 -23.33 -9.62 14.23
N GLY A 26 -23.05 -8.31 14.36
CA GLY A 26 -21.72 -7.71 14.54
C GLY A 26 -20.57 -8.39 13.79
N TRP A 27 -19.83 -9.24 14.50
CA TRP A 27 -18.67 -9.97 13.98
C TRP A 27 -18.96 -10.89 12.80
N ARG A 28 -20.13 -11.54 12.76
CA ARG A 28 -20.53 -12.34 11.59
C ARG A 28 -20.70 -11.44 10.37
N ARG A 29 -21.38 -10.31 10.49
CA ARG A 29 -21.52 -9.36 9.36
C ARG A 29 -20.18 -8.78 8.91
N PHE A 30 -19.26 -8.54 9.84
CA PHE A 30 -17.92 -8.07 9.48
C PHE A 30 -17.16 -9.11 8.65
N TRP A 31 -17.01 -10.34 9.16
CA TRP A 31 -16.19 -11.36 8.50
C TRP A 31 -16.80 -11.96 7.24
N TYR A 32 -18.13 -12.02 7.14
CA TYR A 32 -18.81 -12.64 6.01
C TYR A 32 -19.29 -11.65 4.93
N ILE A 33 -19.45 -10.36 5.27
CA ILE A 33 -19.95 -9.34 4.32
C ILE A 33 -18.92 -8.25 4.15
N THR A 34 -18.60 -7.52 5.21
CA THR A 34 -17.80 -6.29 5.10
C THR A 34 -16.37 -6.58 4.63
N PHE A 35 -15.67 -7.49 5.30
CA PHE A 35 -14.27 -7.80 5.01
C PHE A 35 -14.07 -8.45 3.63
N PRO A 36 -14.89 -9.44 3.20
CA PRO A 36 -14.77 -10.00 1.85
C PRO A 36 -15.14 -9.01 0.75
N LEU A 37 -16.17 -8.18 0.94
CA LEU A 37 -16.60 -7.19 -0.08
C LEU A 37 -15.62 -6.02 -0.21
N LEU A 38 -14.87 -5.70 0.85
CA LEU A 38 -13.80 -4.71 0.80
C LEU A 38 -12.50 -5.22 0.15
N LYS A 39 -12.44 -6.47 -0.31
CA LYS A 39 -11.24 -7.04 -0.94
C LYS A 39 -10.59 -6.17 -2.04
N PRO A 40 -11.34 -5.53 -2.97
CA PRO A 40 -10.74 -4.60 -3.93
C PRO A 40 -10.07 -3.40 -3.25
N THR A 41 -10.68 -2.90 -2.17
CA THR A 41 -10.13 -1.79 -1.37
C THR A 41 -8.90 -2.24 -0.59
N HIS A 42 -8.92 -3.43 0.02
CA HIS A 42 -7.74 -4.02 0.68
C HIS A 42 -6.56 -4.14 -0.28
N PHE A 43 -6.80 -4.64 -1.50
CA PHE A 43 -5.77 -4.74 -2.53
C PHE A 43 -5.19 -3.37 -2.90
N TYR A 44 -6.05 -2.40 -3.24
CA TYR A 44 -5.61 -1.06 -3.60
C TYR A 44 -4.79 -0.40 -2.49
N VAL A 45 -5.29 -0.43 -1.25
CA VAL A 45 -4.59 0.15 -0.10
C VAL A 45 -3.25 -0.55 0.14
N ALA A 46 -3.19 -1.89 0.06
CA ALA A 46 -1.94 -2.62 0.25
C ALA A 46 -0.87 -2.21 -0.77
N VAL A 47 -1.23 -2.07 -2.05
CA VAL A 47 -0.30 -1.64 -3.11
C VAL A 47 0.19 -0.21 -2.86
N VAL A 48 -0.73 0.74 -2.71
CA VAL A 48 -0.38 2.17 -2.56
C VAL A 48 0.45 2.41 -1.30
N THR A 49 0.10 1.78 -0.18
CA THR A 49 0.85 1.92 1.07
C THR A 49 2.23 1.27 0.99
N THR A 50 2.35 0.14 0.28
CA THR A 50 3.65 -0.50 0.05
C THR A 50 4.57 0.38 -0.77
N ILE A 51 4.07 0.94 -1.88
CA ILE A 51 4.81 1.90 -2.71
C ILE A 51 5.28 3.09 -1.85
N GLY A 52 4.36 3.70 -1.10
CA GLY A 52 4.67 4.85 -0.23
C GLY A 52 5.72 4.52 0.84
N SER A 53 5.63 3.36 1.49
CA SER A 53 6.59 2.92 2.51
C SER A 53 8.01 2.73 1.97
N PHE A 54 8.15 2.25 0.72
CA PHE A 54 9.47 2.16 0.08
C PHE A 54 10.01 3.52 -0.39
N GLN A 55 9.13 4.51 -0.57
CA GLN A 55 9.47 5.84 -1.08
C GLN A 55 9.63 6.91 0.02
N VAL A 56 9.74 6.51 1.28
CA VAL A 56 9.95 7.44 2.39
C VAL A 56 11.27 8.19 2.21
N PHE A 57 11.19 9.52 2.14
CA PHE A 57 12.34 10.41 1.97
C PHE A 57 12.36 11.49 3.06
N ASP A 58 11.26 12.23 3.19
CA ASP A 58 11.17 13.44 4.03
C ASP A 58 11.62 13.23 5.47
N SER A 59 11.19 12.13 6.10
CA SER A 59 11.56 11.87 7.50
C SER A 59 13.04 11.58 7.67
N ALA A 60 13.66 10.87 6.72
CA ALA A 60 15.09 10.58 6.77
C ALA A 60 15.94 11.82 6.49
N PHE A 61 15.49 12.65 5.54
CA PHE A 61 16.20 13.87 5.16
C PHE A 61 16.03 15.00 6.19
N LEU A 62 14.79 15.30 6.59
CA LEU A 62 14.49 16.49 7.41
C LEU A 62 14.76 16.29 8.90
N LEU A 63 14.55 15.08 9.44
CA LEU A 63 14.59 14.87 10.90
C LEU A 63 15.94 14.35 11.38
N THR A 64 16.58 13.47 10.60
CA THR A 64 17.76 12.72 11.06
C THR A 64 18.98 12.90 10.18
N ASP A 65 18.81 13.45 8.97
CA ASP A 65 19.83 13.48 7.93
C ASP A 65 20.47 12.08 7.69
N GLY A 66 19.65 11.03 7.82
CA GLY A 66 20.07 9.63 7.74
C GLY A 66 20.79 9.08 8.99
N GLY A 67 21.04 9.89 10.01
CA GLY A 67 21.79 9.52 11.20
C GLY A 67 21.03 8.69 12.26
N PRO A 68 21.73 8.27 13.33
CA PRO A 68 23.19 8.23 13.43
C PRO A 68 23.78 7.09 12.57
N ASN A 69 24.96 7.32 11.97
CA ASN A 69 25.66 6.30 11.17
C ASN A 69 24.78 5.57 10.13
N TYR A 70 24.06 6.33 9.30
CA TYR A 70 23.15 5.80 8.26
C TYR A 70 21.98 4.94 8.77
N ALA A 71 21.73 4.86 10.08
CA ALA A 71 20.70 3.98 10.66
C ALA A 71 19.28 4.32 10.20
N THR A 72 19.03 5.55 9.77
CA THR A 72 17.72 6.00 9.27
C THR A 72 17.73 6.35 7.79
N THR A 73 18.85 6.09 7.10
CA THR A 73 18.97 6.34 5.66
C THR A 73 18.09 5.39 4.87
N THR A 74 17.10 5.94 4.18
CA THR A 74 16.26 5.20 3.25
C THR A 74 16.92 5.08 1.88
N ILE A 75 16.47 4.13 1.05
CA ILE A 75 16.97 3.95 -0.32
C ILE A 75 16.80 5.24 -1.13
N VAL A 76 15.65 5.91 -1.00
CA VAL A 76 15.39 7.16 -1.71
C VAL A 76 16.30 8.29 -1.21
N TYR A 77 16.58 8.35 0.10
CA TYR A 77 17.52 9.34 0.60
C TYR A 77 18.95 9.10 0.08
N TYR A 78 19.40 7.84 0.08
CA TYR A 78 20.70 7.48 -0.48
C TYR A 78 20.80 7.78 -1.99
N MET A 79 19.74 7.56 -2.75
CA MET A 79 19.65 7.96 -4.16
C MET A 79 19.81 9.47 -4.34
N TYR A 80 19.17 10.26 -3.48
CA TYR A 80 19.29 11.71 -3.50
C TYR A 80 20.73 12.17 -3.21
N GLN A 81 21.36 11.64 -2.15
CA GLN A 81 22.76 11.94 -1.84
C GLN A 81 23.67 11.60 -3.04
N THR A 82 23.50 10.41 -3.62
CA THR A 82 24.37 9.97 -4.70
C THR A 82 24.15 10.74 -6.01
N GLY A 83 22.90 11.05 -6.35
CA GLY A 83 22.57 11.75 -7.59
C GLY A 83 22.83 13.24 -7.54
N PHE A 84 22.47 13.90 -6.44
CA PHE A 84 22.46 15.36 -6.34
C PHE A 84 23.60 15.93 -5.51
N GLN A 85 24.11 15.22 -4.50
CA GLN A 85 25.26 15.70 -3.70
C GLN A 85 26.58 15.22 -4.31
N PHE A 86 26.69 13.92 -4.61
CA PHE A 86 27.91 13.34 -5.20
C PHE A 86 27.95 13.43 -6.74
N LEU A 87 26.88 13.93 -7.38
CA LEU A 87 26.74 14.08 -8.83
C LEU A 87 26.93 12.78 -9.64
N GLN A 88 26.74 11.63 -9.00
CA GLN A 88 26.83 10.32 -9.63
C GLN A 88 25.47 9.88 -10.15
N LEU A 89 24.93 10.65 -11.11
CA LEU A 89 23.58 10.45 -11.67
C LEU A 89 23.39 9.05 -12.28
N GLY A 90 24.44 8.48 -12.90
CA GLY A 90 24.40 7.13 -13.45
C GLY A 90 24.16 6.06 -12.37
N TYR A 91 24.87 6.16 -11.25
CA TYR A 91 24.71 5.23 -10.14
C TYR A 91 23.35 5.41 -9.44
N ALA A 92 22.94 6.67 -9.21
CA ALA A 92 21.61 6.96 -8.66
C ALA A 92 20.47 6.42 -9.55
N SER A 93 20.65 6.44 -10.87
CA SER A 93 19.69 5.86 -11.82
C SER A 93 19.59 4.34 -11.71
N VAL A 94 20.71 3.64 -11.51
CA VAL A 94 20.71 2.19 -11.26
C VAL A 94 19.93 1.85 -10.00
N LEU A 95 20.16 2.59 -8.91
CA LEU A 95 19.40 2.43 -7.67
C LEU A 95 17.90 2.66 -7.88
N ALA A 96 17.52 3.66 -8.68
CA ALA A 96 16.12 3.91 -9.02
C ALA A 96 15.46 2.72 -9.72
N TYR A 97 16.12 2.15 -10.73
CA TYR A 97 15.62 0.97 -11.44
C TYR A 97 15.54 -0.27 -10.55
N LEU A 98 16.51 -0.46 -9.65
CA LEU A 98 16.45 -1.56 -8.68
C LEU A 98 15.26 -1.41 -7.73
N LEU A 99 15.05 -0.21 -7.17
CA LEU A 99 13.91 0.06 -6.31
C LEU A 99 12.59 -0.15 -7.05
N PHE A 100 12.50 0.32 -8.30
CA PHE A 100 11.34 0.07 -9.15
C PHE A 100 11.06 -1.43 -9.33
N MET A 101 12.08 -2.24 -9.63
CA MET A 101 11.93 -3.69 -9.79
C MET A 101 11.48 -4.38 -8.49
N ILE A 102 11.97 -3.93 -7.34
CA ILE A 102 11.53 -4.43 -6.03
C ILE A 102 10.05 -4.11 -5.82
N ILE A 103 9.65 -2.85 -6.00
CA ILE A 103 8.27 -2.40 -5.83
C ILE A 103 7.34 -3.13 -6.80
N LEU A 104 7.74 -3.28 -8.06
CA LEU A 104 6.98 -4.00 -9.08
C LEU A 104 6.80 -5.47 -8.70
N SER A 105 7.87 -6.14 -8.26
CA SER A 105 7.82 -7.54 -7.84
C SER A 105 6.87 -7.74 -6.67
N VAL A 106 6.96 -6.89 -5.64
CA VAL A 106 6.03 -6.94 -4.49
C VAL A 106 4.60 -6.66 -4.92
N SER A 107 4.38 -5.68 -5.81
CA SER A 107 3.05 -5.35 -6.33
C SER A 107 2.43 -6.50 -7.14
N LEU A 108 3.23 -7.22 -7.94
CA LEU A 108 2.78 -8.40 -8.69
C LEU A 108 2.43 -9.56 -7.75
N ILE A 109 3.20 -9.75 -6.67
CA ILE A 109 2.89 -10.71 -5.61
C ILE A 109 1.57 -10.34 -4.94
N GLN A 110 1.39 -9.09 -4.53
CA GLN A 110 0.13 -8.60 -3.95
C GLN A 110 -1.05 -8.82 -4.90
N ARG A 111 -0.87 -8.57 -6.20
CA ARG A 111 -1.90 -8.83 -7.22
C ARG A 111 -2.27 -10.31 -7.29
N LYS A 112 -1.29 -11.22 -7.22
CA LYS A 112 -1.55 -12.67 -7.25
C LYS A 112 -2.37 -13.14 -6.04
N PHE A 113 -2.08 -12.62 -4.84
CA PHE A 113 -2.74 -13.05 -3.60
C PHE A 113 -4.06 -12.32 -3.31
N LEU A 114 -4.13 -11.01 -3.55
CA LEU A 114 -5.29 -10.18 -3.22
C LEU A 114 -6.13 -9.77 -4.43
N GLY A 115 -5.54 -9.70 -5.64
CA GLY A 115 -6.15 -9.14 -6.85
C GLY A 115 -7.13 -10.04 -7.60
N ARG A 116 -7.75 -11.04 -6.95
CA ARG A 116 -8.89 -11.74 -7.54
C ARG A 116 -10.09 -10.79 -7.51
N GLU A 117 -10.33 -10.13 -8.64
CA GLU A 117 -11.53 -9.35 -8.92
C GLU A 117 -12.76 -10.21 -8.60
N ILE A 118 -13.56 -9.74 -7.65
CA ILE A 118 -14.94 -10.21 -7.52
C ILE A 118 -15.72 -9.26 -8.41
N SER A 119 -15.92 -9.63 -9.67
CA SER A 119 -16.82 -8.91 -10.57
C SER A 119 -18.21 -8.98 -9.94
N PHE A 120 -18.73 -7.83 -9.49
CA PHE A 120 -20.14 -7.67 -9.18
C PHE A 120 -20.88 -7.23 -10.43
N TYR A 121 -20.83 -8.08 -11.46
CA TYR A 121 -21.73 -8.15 -12.62
C TYR A 121 -21.63 -9.56 -13.18
#